data_AF-A0A377EKL5-F1
#
_entry.id   AF-A0A377EKL5-F1
#
_cell.length_a   1.000
_cell.length_b   1.000
_cell.length_c   1.000
_cell.angle_alpha   90.00
_cell.angle_beta   90.00
_cell.angle_gamma   90.00
#
_symmetry.space_group_name_H-M   'P 1'
#
loop_
_entity.id
_entity.type
_entity.pdbx_description
1 polymer ?
#
loop_
_entity_poly.entity_id
_entity_poly.type
_entity_poly.pdbx_seq_one_letter_code
_entity_poly.pdbx_strand_id
1 'polypeptide(L)'
;MKLNDSNLFRQQALINGEWLDANNGEVIDVTNPANGDKLGSVPKMGADETRAAIDAANRALPAWRALTAKERANILRTGSI
;
A
#
# COMPACT_ATOMS: atom_id res chain seq x y z
N MET A 1 -4.73 -10.22 -18.21
CA MET A 1 -3.46 -9.57 -17.80
C MET A 1 -2.39 -10.65 -17.61
N LYS A 2 -1.21 -10.53 -18.23
CA LYS A 2 -0.07 -11.44 -17.99
C LYS A 2 1.06 -10.63 -17.38
N LEU A 3 1.37 -10.89 -16.12
CA LEU A 3 2.50 -10.30 -15.41
C LEU A 3 3.61 -11.34 -15.28
N ASN A 4 4.87 -10.90 -15.36
CA ASN A 4 6.02 -11.76 -15.10
C ASN A 4 6.12 -12.11 -13.61
N ASP A 5 5.72 -11.19 -12.72
CA ASP A 5 5.55 -11.43 -11.30
C ASP A 5 4.11 -11.10 -10.89
N SER A 6 3.35 -12.13 -10.53
CA SER A 6 1.96 -11.99 -10.10
C SER A 6 1.83 -11.35 -8.71
N ASN A 7 2.89 -11.31 -7.90
CA ASN A 7 2.85 -10.69 -6.56
C ASN A 7 2.78 -9.17 -6.60
N LEU A 8 3.08 -8.55 -7.75
CA LEU A 8 2.92 -7.11 -7.96
C LEU A 8 1.45 -6.71 -8.13
N PHE A 9 0.58 -7.65 -8.47
CA PHE A 9 -0.85 -7.40 -8.55
C PHE A 9 -1.48 -7.49 -7.14
N ARG A 10 -1.60 -6.33 -6.49
CA ARG A 10 -2.16 -6.21 -5.14
C ARG A 10 -3.56 -5.61 -5.19
N GLN A 11 -4.45 -6.22 -4.41
CA GLN A 11 -5.86 -5.83 -4.27
C GLN A 11 -6.21 -5.45 -2.82
N GLN A 12 -5.18 -5.25 -1.99
CA GLN A 12 -5.25 -4.89 -0.58
C GLN A 12 -4.46 -3.60 -0.34
N ALA A 13 -4.74 -2.90 0.75
CA ALA A 13 -3.98 -1.71 1.14
C ALA A 13 -2.82 -2.10 2.07
N LEU A 14 -1.68 -1.41 1.95
CA LEU A 14 -0.53 -1.62 2.84
C LEU A 14 -0.62 -0.65 4.03
N ILE A 15 -0.90 -1.16 5.23
CA ILE A 15 -0.96 -0.38 6.48
C ILE A 15 -0.05 -1.05 7.51
N ASN A 16 0.86 -0.29 8.12
CA ASN A 16 1.81 -0.79 9.13
C ASN A 16 2.66 -1.99 8.65
N GLY A 17 2.93 -2.11 7.35
CA GLY A 17 3.68 -3.22 6.76
C GLY A 17 2.83 -4.46 6.46
N GLU A 18 1.51 -4.41 6.68
CA GLU A 18 0.58 -5.51 6.45
C GLU A 18 -0.38 -5.19 5.31
N TRP A 19 -0.74 -6.21 4.52
CA TRP A 19 -1.75 -6.10 3.46
C TRP A 19 -3.12 -6.37 4.06
N LEU A 20 -3.98 -5.35 4.07
CA LEU A 20 -5.29 -5.36 4.72
C LEU A 20 -6.43 -5.04 3.75
N ASP A 21 -7.58 -5.64 4.00
CA ASP A 21 -8.87 -5.27 3.43
C ASP A 21 -9.57 -4.21 4.30
N ALA A 22 -10.58 -3.55 3.76
CA ALA A 22 -11.37 -2.57 4.50
C ALA A 22 -12.17 -3.27 5.61
N ASN A 23 -12.33 -2.62 6.76
CA ASN A 23 -13.02 -3.19 7.91
C ASN A 23 -14.48 -3.54 7.59
N ASN A 24 -15.11 -2.76 6.70
CA ASN A 24 -16.47 -2.99 6.21
C ASN A 24 -16.54 -3.96 5.01
N GLY A 25 -15.40 -4.44 4.51
CA GLY A 25 -15.31 -5.30 3.33
C GLY A 25 -15.66 -4.61 2.00
N GLU A 26 -15.90 -3.30 2.00
CA GLU A 26 -16.18 -2.58 0.76
C GLU A 26 -14.93 -2.45 -0.11
N VAL A 27 -15.13 -2.53 -1.42
CA VAL A 27 -14.07 -2.41 -2.41
C VAL A 27 -14.47 -1.44 -3.51
N ILE A 28 -13.47 -0.88 -4.18
CA ILE A 28 -13.59 -0.06 -5.38
C ILE A 28 -13.10 -0.89 -6.56
N ASP A 29 -13.95 -1.07 -7.55
CA ASP A 29 -13.59 -1.77 -8.77
C ASP A 29 -12.70 -0.90 -9.66
N VAL A 30 -11.61 -1.50 -10.14
CA VAL A 30 -10.70 -0.87 -11.09
C VAL A 30 -10.99 -1.45 -12.46
N THR A 31 -11.44 -0.61 -13.38
CA THR A 31 -11.79 -0.97 -14.75
C THR A 31 -10.79 -0.42 -15.76
N ASN A 32 -10.54 -1.15 -16.83
CA ASN A 32 -9.73 -0.70 -17.95
C ASN A 32 -10.49 0.37 -18.75
N PRO A 33 -9.99 1.61 -18.86
CA PRO A 33 -10.69 2.68 -19.56
C PRO A 33 -10.81 2.45 -21.08
N ALA A 34 -9.99 1.56 -21.67
CA ALA A 34 -10.01 1.30 -23.11
C ALA A 34 -11.17 0.41 -23.56
N ASN A 35 -11.69 -0.45 -22.68
CA ASN A 35 -12.71 -1.44 -23.05
C ASN A 35 -13.76 -1.70 -21.97
N GLY A 36 -13.61 -1.14 -20.76
CA GLY A 36 -14.53 -1.31 -19.64
C GLY A 36 -14.32 -2.59 -18.81
N ASP A 37 -13.35 -3.45 -19.17
CA ASP A 37 -13.14 -4.71 -18.44
C ASP A 37 -12.68 -4.46 -17.01
N LYS A 38 -13.22 -5.22 -16.05
CA LYS A 38 -12.76 -5.20 -14.66
C LYS A 38 -11.36 -5.82 -14.57
N LEU A 39 -10.39 -5.03 -14.11
CA LEU A 39 -9.01 -5.47 -13.86
C LEU A 39 -8.88 -6.13 -12.49
N GLY A 40 -9.54 -5.56 -11.48
CA GLY A 40 -9.52 -6.02 -10.10
C GLY A 40 -10.28 -5.07 -9.19
N SER A 41 -10.00 -5.14 -7.89
CA SER A 41 -10.57 -4.23 -6.90
C SER A 41 -9.53 -3.81 -5.87
N VAL A 42 -9.74 -2.66 -5.24
CA VAL A 42 -8.94 -2.17 -4.10
C VAL A 42 -9.85 -1.87 -2.91
N PRO A 43 -9.39 -1.98 -1.65
CA PRO A 43 -10.26 -1.78 -0.51
C PRO A 43 -10.72 -0.33 -0.39
N LYS A 44 -11.99 -0.12 -0.06
CA LYS A 44 -12.56 1.21 0.17
C LYS A 44 -12.37 1.59 1.64
N MET A 45 -11.15 1.97 1.98
CA MET A 45 -10.78 2.32 3.36
C MET A 45 -11.54 3.55 3.87
N GLY A 46 -11.89 3.52 5.16
CA GLY A 46 -12.58 4.59 5.85
C GLY A 46 -11.68 5.39 6.79
N ALA A 47 -12.33 6.15 7.67
CA ALA A 47 -11.64 7.00 8.64
C ALA A 47 -10.84 6.20 9.69
N ASP A 48 -11.29 4.99 10.03
CA ASP A 48 -10.68 4.18 11.09
C ASP A 48 -9.38 3.53 10.63
N GLU A 49 -9.35 2.97 9.42
CA GLU A 49 -8.14 2.43 8.81
C GLU A 49 -7.14 3.55 8.51
N THR A 50 -7.63 4.73 8.10
CA THR A 50 -6.79 5.92 7.92
C THR A 50 -6.15 6.34 9.25
N ARG A 51 -6.91 6.34 10.34
CA ARG A 51 -6.38 6.65 11.69
C ARG A 51 -5.33 5.63 12.12
N ALA A 52 -5.60 4.34 11.90
CA ALA A 52 -4.64 3.27 12.20
C ALA A 52 -3.33 3.43 11.41
N ALA A 53 -3.41 3.86 10.14
CA ALA A 53 -2.24 4.15 9.30
C ALA A 53 -1.45 5.37 9.81
N ILE A 54 -2.13 6.43 10.24
CA ILE A 54 -1.50 7.61 10.86
C ILE A 54 -0.77 7.21 12.14
N ASP A 55 -1.42 6.44 13.01
CA ASP A 55 -0.82 5.99 14.27
C ASP A 55 0.39 5.09 14.03
N ALA A 56 0.32 4.20 13.04
CA ALA A 56 1.45 3.38 12.61
C ALA A 56 2.63 4.21 12.09
N ALA A 57 2.37 5.19 11.24
CA ALA A 57 3.40 6.10 10.75
C ALA A 57 4.06 6.91 11.89
N ASN A 58 3.25 7.40 12.84
CA ASN A 58 3.75 8.10 14.02
C ASN A 58 4.64 7.20 14.89
N ARG A 59 4.29 5.91 15.05
CA ARG A 59 5.14 4.93 15.76
C ARG A 59 6.44 4.62 15.03
N ALA A 60 6.43 4.57 13.70
CA ALA A 60 7.62 4.28 12.89
C ALA A 60 8.60 5.47 12.80
N LEU A 61 8.09 6.70 12.90
CA LEU A 61 8.86 7.92 12.68
C LEU A 61 10.11 8.09 13.59
N PRO A 62 10.07 7.81 14.91
CA PRO A 62 11.27 7.91 15.76
C PRO A 62 12.43 7.04 15.28
N ALA A 63 12.17 5.77 14.94
CA ALA A 63 13.20 4.87 14.44
C ALA A 63 13.71 5.30 13.06
N TRP A 64 12.80 5.66 12.14
CA TRP A 64 13.18 6.12 10.80
C TRP A 64 14.01 7.41 10.81
N ARG A 65 13.63 8.39 11.64
CA ARG A 65 14.36 9.66 11.72
C ARG A 65 15.74 9.51 12.33
N ALA A 66 15.93 8.53 13.22
CA ALA A 66 17.20 8.28 13.90
C ALA A 66 18.27 7.69 12.96
N LEU A 67 17.87 7.14 11.81
CA LEU A 67 18.79 6.66 10.79
C LEU A 67 19.66 7.80 10.25
N THR A 68 20.88 7.47 9.83
CA THR A 68 21.76 8.39 9.12
C THR A 68 21.24 8.68 7.71
N ALA A 69 21.70 9.77 7.10
CA ALA A 69 21.38 10.09 5.71
C ALA A 69 21.82 8.97 4.74
N LYS A 70 22.96 8.31 5.01
CA LYS A 70 23.48 7.21 4.18
C LYS A 70 22.58 5.97 4.26
N GLU A 71 22.11 5.62 5.45
CA GLU A 71 21.20 4.48 5.64
C GLU A 71 19.86 4.71 4.91
N ARG A 72 19.27 5.91 5.06
CA ARG A 72 18.04 6.25 4.32
C ARG A 72 18.27 6.25 2.81
N ALA A 73 19.40 6.79 2.33
CA ALA A 73 19.72 6.79 0.91
C ALA A 73 19.86 5.38 0.32
N ASN A 74 20.44 4.44 1.08
CA ASN A 74 20.50 3.04 0.66
C ASN A 74 19.11 2.42 0.55
N ILE A 75 18.24 2.64 1.54
CA ILE A 75 16.87 2.13 1.52
C ILE A 75 16.09 2.70 0.33
N LEU A 76 16.21 4.01 0.06
CA LEU A 76 15.55 4.64 -1.09
C LEU A 76 16.10 4.16 -2.45
N ARG A 77 17.40 3.90 -2.55
CA ARG A 77 18.02 3.39 -3.79
C ARG A 77 17.60 1.95 -4.09
N THR A 78 17.45 1.12 -3.07
CA THR A 78 17.01 -0.27 -3.23
C THR A 78 15.48 -0.38 -3.33
N GLY A 79 14.75 0.57 -2.75
CA GLY A 79 13.28 0.64 -2.75
C GLY A 79 12.64 1.10 -4.06
N SER A 80 13.40 1.23 -5.15
CA SER A 80 12.82 1.30 -6.49
C SER A 80 12.22 -0.06 -6.82
N ILE A 81 10.91 -0.16 -6.61
CA ILE A 81 10.04 -1.25 -7.04
C ILE A 81 9.98 -1.26 -8.58
#